data_AF-A0A136L1K6-F1
#
_entry.id   AF-A0A136L1K6-F1
#
_cell.length_a   1.000
_cell.length_b   1.000
_cell.length_c   1.000
_cell.angle_alpha   90.00
_cell.angle_beta   90.00
_cell.angle_gamma   90.00
#
_symmetry.space_group_name_H-M   'P 1'
#
loop_
_entity.id
_entity.type
_entity.pdbx_description
1 polymer ?
#
loop_
_entity_poly.entity_id
_entity_poly.type
_entity_poly.pdbx_seq_one_letter_code
_entity_poly.pdbx_strand_id
1 'polypeptide(L)'
;MRNSILSVLLVFSAALSVAQEDPSLMMPPPPELNQLWFLLGDFEGPIKMSMNPGAPPLETQAKVKAVKTLGGMWLELFHSFDMEGTEMTGRMLLTYEPSKKKYVSYWFDSAAPGAMTMTGSVKGQTLIMISDPVEMPGMSGKVTFRATWSMKSATDVKFVLEMKTAGKWGVFIESVYSRK
;
A
#
# COMPACT_ATOMS: atom_id res chain seq x y z
N MET A 1 -69.68 33.81 36.73
CA MET A 1 -68.88 34.76 35.94
C MET A 1 -67.41 34.38 36.05
N ARG A 2 -66.73 34.18 34.91
CA ARG A 2 -65.26 34.19 34.69
C ARG A 2 -64.42 33.14 35.44
N ASN A 3 -63.41 32.48 34.88
CA ASN A 3 -62.89 32.32 33.51
C ASN A 3 -61.93 31.11 33.56
N SER A 4 -61.81 30.45 32.43
CA SER A 4 -60.89 29.36 32.06
C SER A 4 -59.42 29.53 32.51
N ILE A 5 -58.67 28.42 32.59
CA ILE A 5 -57.59 28.07 31.64
C ILE A 5 -57.04 26.66 31.97
N LEU A 6 -57.21 25.74 31.02
CA LEU A 6 -56.49 24.49 30.87
C LEU A 6 -55.03 24.79 30.50
N SER A 7 -54.06 24.22 31.22
CA SER A 7 -52.67 24.18 30.77
C SER A 7 -52.37 22.80 30.17
N VAL A 8 -52.35 22.74 28.84
CA VAL A 8 -51.85 21.59 28.08
C VAL A 8 -50.33 21.72 28.02
N LEU A 9 -49.60 20.83 28.70
CA LEU A 9 -48.17 20.68 28.52
C LEU A 9 -47.90 19.90 27.23
N LEU A 10 -47.44 20.59 26.19
CA LEU A 10 -46.94 20.00 24.96
C LEU A 10 -45.48 19.56 25.19
N VAL A 11 -45.25 18.25 25.35
CA VAL A 11 -43.89 17.69 25.37
C VAL A 11 -43.43 17.56 23.93
N PHE A 12 -42.58 18.48 23.48
CA PHE A 12 -41.84 18.35 22.22
C PHE A 12 -40.75 17.29 22.41
N SER A 13 -41.01 16.05 21.99
CA SER A 13 -39.97 15.05 21.86
C SER A 13 -39.17 15.35 20.59
N ALA A 14 -38.00 15.96 20.74
CA ALA A 14 -37.05 16.10 19.65
C ALA A 14 -36.48 14.70 19.33
N ALA A 15 -37.08 14.03 18.35
CA ALA A 15 -36.46 12.88 17.72
C ALA A 15 -35.21 13.38 16.99
N LEU A 16 -34.04 13.19 17.61
CA LEU A 16 -32.76 13.23 16.93
C LEU A 16 -32.76 12.06 15.93
N SER A 17 -33.21 12.32 14.71
CA SER A 17 -32.94 11.45 13.58
C SER A 17 -31.43 11.48 13.32
N VAL A 18 -30.70 10.58 13.96
CA VAL A 18 -29.42 10.14 13.43
C VAL A 18 -29.76 9.57 12.06
N ALA A 19 -29.45 10.30 11.00
CA ALA A 19 -29.58 9.80 9.65
C ALA A 19 -28.73 8.54 9.57
N GLN A 20 -29.39 7.39 9.56
CA GLN A 20 -28.74 6.10 9.40
C GLN A 20 -28.21 6.10 7.96
N GLU A 21 -26.90 6.20 7.77
CA GLU A 21 -26.27 6.17 6.46
C GLU A 21 -26.76 4.92 5.72
N ASP A 22 -27.44 5.10 4.58
CA ASP A 22 -27.86 3.98 3.73
C ASP A 22 -26.59 3.29 3.19
N PRO A 23 -26.33 2.02 3.57
CA PRO A 23 -25.13 1.31 3.14
C PRO A 23 -25.00 1.19 1.61
N SER A 24 -26.09 1.40 0.85
CA SER A 24 -26.07 1.43 -0.62
C SER A 24 -25.37 2.67 -1.20
N LEU A 25 -25.09 3.70 -0.38
CA LEU A 25 -24.34 4.89 -0.78
C LEU A 25 -22.82 4.71 -0.72
N MET A 26 -22.33 3.60 -0.14
CA MET A 26 -20.90 3.30 -0.12
C MET A 26 -20.47 2.69 -1.46
N MET A 27 -19.38 3.20 -2.03
CA MET A 27 -18.80 2.61 -3.23
C MET A 27 -18.30 1.19 -2.92
N PRO A 28 -18.55 0.20 -3.80
CA PRO A 28 -17.98 -1.13 -3.63
C PRO A 28 -16.45 -1.10 -3.77
N PRO A 29 -15.74 -2.09 -3.20
CA PRO A 29 -14.30 -2.28 -3.44
C PRO A 29 -13.94 -2.28 -4.93
N PRO A 30 -12.82 -1.65 -5.32
CA PRO A 30 -12.39 -1.66 -6.72
C PRO A 30 -12.17 -3.10 -7.21
N PRO A 31 -12.91 -3.59 -8.21
CA PRO A 31 -12.77 -4.96 -8.71
C PRO A 31 -11.37 -5.23 -9.29
N GLU A 32 -10.65 -4.19 -9.71
CA GLU A 32 -9.26 -4.25 -10.19
C GLU A 32 -8.29 -4.80 -9.15
N LEU A 33 -8.59 -4.70 -7.85
CA LEU A 33 -7.80 -5.34 -6.80
C LEU A 33 -7.80 -6.87 -6.91
N ASN A 34 -8.79 -7.48 -7.57
CA ASN A 34 -8.80 -8.92 -7.81
C ASN A 34 -7.68 -9.37 -8.76
N GLN A 35 -7.14 -8.47 -9.59
CA GLN A 35 -5.97 -8.79 -10.44
C GLN A 35 -4.68 -8.98 -9.62
N LEU A 36 -4.68 -8.50 -8.37
CA LEU A 36 -3.54 -8.56 -7.45
C LEU A 36 -3.63 -9.71 -6.45
N TRP A 37 -4.48 -10.72 -6.72
CA TRP A 37 -4.67 -11.87 -5.84
C TRP A 37 -3.35 -12.59 -5.50
N PHE A 38 -2.39 -12.59 -6.44
CA PHE A 38 -1.09 -13.25 -6.26
C PHE A 38 -0.22 -12.58 -5.19
N LEU A 39 -0.54 -11.33 -4.80
CA LEU A 39 0.13 -10.66 -3.69
C LEU A 39 -0.41 -11.08 -2.33
N LEU A 40 -1.63 -11.64 -2.23
CA LEU A 40 -2.30 -11.90 -0.94
C LEU A 40 -1.73 -13.13 -0.22
N GLY A 41 -1.51 -13.00 1.08
CA GLY A 41 -1.04 -14.08 1.96
C GLY A 41 0.27 -13.75 2.66
N ASP A 42 0.86 -14.79 3.25
CA ASP A 42 2.14 -14.72 3.93
C ASP A 42 3.24 -15.32 3.05
N PHE A 43 4.35 -14.63 2.94
CA PHE A 43 5.50 -15.00 2.12
C PHE A 43 6.81 -14.77 2.87
N GLU A 44 7.83 -15.50 2.48
CA GLU A 44 9.20 -15.36 2.96
C GLU A 44 10.17 -15.58 1.80
N GLY A 45 11.30 -14.89 1.81
CA GLY A 45 12.30 -15.09 0.78
C GLY A 45 13.51 -14.18 0.89
N PRO A 46 14.61 -14.54 0.20
CA PRO A 46 15.82 -13.76 0.22
C PRO A 46 15.60 -12.42 -0.47
N ILE A 47 16.14 -11.36 0.09
CA ILE A 47 16.24 -10.05 -0.56
C ILE A 47 17.71 -9.73 -0.79
N LYS A 48 18.00 -9.17 -1.97
CA LYS A 48 19.33 -8.65 -2.30
C LYS A 48 19.22 -7.15 -2.51
N MET A 49 20.03 -6.39 -1.78
CA MET A 49 20.02 -4.92 -1.79
C MET A 49 21.34 -4.41 -2.39
N SER A 50 21.25 -3.73 -3.52
CA SER A 50 22.38 -3.16 -4.26
C SER A 50 22.49 -1.66 -3.97
N MET A 51 22.97 -1.31 -2.78
CA MET A 51 23.00 0.08 -2.31
C MET A 51 24.12 0.92 -2.93
N ASN A 52 25.27 0.30 -3.22
CA ASN A 52 26.46 0.98 -3.73
C ASN A 52 26.88 0.42 -5.09
N PRO A 53 27.04 1.26 -6.13
CA PRO A 53 27.56 0.82 -7.43
C PRO A 53 28.93 0.15 -7.29
N GLY A 54 29.03 -1.11 -7.72
CA GLY A 54 30.29 -1.86 -7.72
C GLY A 54 30.63 -2.58 -6.41
N ALA A 55 29.83 -2.42 -5.36
CA ALA A 55 29.94 -3.24 -4.14
C ALA A 55 29.11 -4.52 -4.28
N PRO A 56 29.47 -5.61 -3.57
CA PRO A 56 28.59 -6.77 -3.43
C PRO A 56 27.23 -6.37 -2.83
N PRO A 57 26.12 -7.01 -3.26
CA PRO A 57 24.82 -6.76 -2.66
C PRO A 57 24.77 -7.25 -1.22
N LEU A 58 24.04 -6.54 -0.37
CA LEU A 58 23.66 -7.02 0.95
C LEU A 58 22.54 -8.05 0.79
N GLU A 59 22.71 -9.24 1.37
CA GLU A 59 21.70 -10.30 1.33
C GLU A 59 21.12 -10.53 2.74
N THR A 60 19.80 -10.65 2.82
CA THR A 60 19.08 -10.98 4.08
C THR A 60 17.76 -11.69 3.74
N GLN A 61 17.02 -12.11 4.76
CA GLN A 61 15.69 -12.71 4.61
C GLN A 61 14.61 -11.68 4.94
N ALA A 62 13.55 -11.64 4.14
CA ALA A 62 12.39 -10.81 4.41
C ALA A 62 11.12 -11.65 4.54
N LYS A 63 10.21 -11.16 5.38
CA LYS A 63 8.85 -11.66 5.51
C LYS A 63 7.89 -10.61 4.98
N VAL A 64 6.92 -11.07 4.21
CA VAL A 64 5.88 -10.22 3.63
C VAL A 64 4.53 -10.81 3.96
N LYS A 65 3.63 -9.99 4.49
CA LYS A 65 2.22 -10.35 4.67
C LYS A 65 1.36 -9.36 3.90
N ALA A 66 0.37 -9.84 3.18
CA ALA A 66 -0.54 -9.02 2.42
C ALA A 66 -1.99 -9.41 2.67
N VAL A 67 -2.83 -8.43 3.00
CA VAL A 67 -4.24 -8.63 3.31
C VAL A 67 -5.11 -7.59 2.62
N LYS A 68 -6.38 -7.91 2.40
CA LYS A 68 -7.40 -6.89 2.14
C LYS A 68 -7.69 -6.17 3.47
N THR A 69 -7.71 -4.85 3.44
CA THR A 69 -7.99 -4.01 4.62
C THR A 69 -9.08 -2.98 4.28
N LEU A 70 -9.55 -2.24 5.29
CA LEU A 70 -10.52 -1.14 5.13
C LEU A 70 -11.75 -1.54 4.30
N GLY A 71 -12.41 -2.65 4.67
CA GLY A 71 -13.59 -3.16 3.95
C GLY A 71 -13.29 -3.72 2.56
N GLY A 72 -12.02 -3.99 2.24
CA GLY A 72 -11.59 -4.46 0.92
C GLY A 72 -11.24 -3.34 -0.07
N MET A 73 -11.36 -2.07 0.34
CA MET A 73 -10.99 -0.92 -0.49
C MET A 73 -9.49 -0.82 -0.76
N TRP A 74 -8.66 -1.50 0.04
CA TRP A 74 -7.21 -1.47 -0.05
C TRP A 74 -6.60 -2.85 0.18
N LEU A 75 -5.41 -3.05 -0.40
CA LEU A 75 -4.46 -4.04 0.07
C LEU A 75 -3.48 -3.38 1.03
N GLU A 76 -3.21 -4.02 2.17
CA GLU A 76 -2.14 -3.64 3.08
C GLU A 76 -1.05 -4.72 3.04
N LEU A 77 0.18 -4.32 2.71
CA LEU A 77 1.34 -5.20 2.71
C LEU A 77 2.29 -4.80 3.83
N PHE A 78 2.63 -5.73 4.70
CA PHE A 78 3.58 -5.63 5.78
C PHE A 78 4.89 -6.27 5.35
N HIS A 79 6.01 -5.59 5.59
CA HIS A 79 7.34 -6.08 5.28
C HIS A 79 8.21 -5.98 6.53
N SER A 80 9.03 -7.00 6.76
CA SER A 80 10.06 -6.98 7.82
C SER A 80 11.30 -7.73 7.36
N PHE A 81 12.47 -7.17 7.60
CA PHE A 81 13.76 -7.81 7.33
C PHE A 81 14.83 -7.28 8.29
N ASP A 82 15.90 -8.03 8.49
CA ASP A 82 17.06 -7.57 9.27
C ASP A 82 18.09 -6.90 8.37
N MET A 83 18.56 -5.73 8.77
CA MET A 83 19.67 -5.02 8.14
C MET A 83 20.78 -4.83 9.16
N GLU A 84 21.80 -5.68 9.09
CA GLU A 84 22.98 -5.65 9.97
C GLU A 84 22.65 -5.64 11.47
N GLY A 85 21.66 -6.46 11.89
CA GLY A 85 21.21 -6.56 13.28
C GLY A 85 20.17 -5.51 13.69
N THR A 86 19.74 -4.65 12.75
CA THR A 86 18.64 -3.71 12.95
C THR A 86 17.40 -4.20 12.21
N GLU A 87 16.30 -4.40 12.93
CA GLU A 87 15.02 -4.74 12.32
C GLU A 87 14.47 -3.55 11.53
N MET A 88 14.28 -3.78 10.23
CA MET A 88 13.63 -2.84 9.31
C MET A 88 12.20 -3.29 9.06
N THR A 89 11.26 -2.35 9.14
CA THR A 89 9.85 -2.60 8.85
C THR A 89 9.32 -1.65 7.80
N GLY A 90 8.39 -2.13 6.99
CA GLY A 90 7.73 -1.35 5.96
C GLY A 90 6.27 -1.72 5.81
N ARG A 91 5.46 -0.76 5.39
CA ARG A 91 4.04 -0.95 5.09
C ARG A 91 3.67 -0.27 3.79
N MET A 92 2.86 -0.95 2.99
CA MET A 92 2.25 -0.40 1.78
C MET A 92 0.74 -0.46 1.89
N LEU A 93 0.07 0.66 1.61
CA LEU A 93 -1.34 0.65 1.23
C LEU A 93 -1.42 0.78 -0.30
N LEU A 94 -2.17 -0.10 -0.95
CA LEU A 94 -2.33 -0.16 -2.39
C LEU A 94 -3.82 -0.27 -2.76
N THR A 95 -4.29 0.60 -3.65
CA THR A 95 -5.66 0.57 -4.18
C THR A 95 -5.68 0.82 -5.69
N TYR A 96 -6.87 0.79 -6.28
CA TYR A 96 -7.12 1.27 -7.62
C TYR A 96 -8.05 2.49 -7.55
N GLU A 97 -7.66 3.58 -8.20
CA GLU A 97 -8.47 4.80 -8.30
C GLU A 97 -9.19 4.84 -9.66
N PRO A 98 -10.53 4.64 -9.71
CA PRO A 98 -11.27 4.59 -10.96
C PRO A 98 -11.23 5.90 -11.77
N SER A 99 -11.19 7.04 -11.08
CA SER A 99 -11.09 8.37 -11.71
C SER A 99 -9.78 8.55 -12.48
N LYS A 100 -8.68 7.99 -11.97
CA LYS A 100 -7.35 8.05 -12.61
C LYS A 100 -7.10 6.87 -13.56
N LYS A 101 -7.87 5.78 -13.43
CA LYS A 101 -7.63 4.49 -14.09
C LYS A 101 -6.22 3.95 -13.81
N LYS A 102 -5.79 4.06 -12.55
CA LYS A 102 -4.45 3.69 -12.09
C LYS A 102 -4.52 3.01 -10.73
N TYR A 103 -3.57 2.11 -10.50
CA TYR A 103 -3.24 1.71 -9.14
C TYR A 103 -2.49 2.84 -8.45
N VAL A 104 -2.75 3.05 -7.17
CA VAL A 104 -2.09 4.05 -6.33
C VAL A 104 -1.63 3.36 -5.06
N SER A 105 -0.41 3.65 -4.62
CA SER A 105 0.11 3.18 -3.35
C SER A 105 0.85 4.23 -2.56
N TYR A 106 0.91 3.97 -1.26
CA TYR A 106 1.67 4.74 -0.28
C TYR A 106 2.54 3.78 0.51
N TRP A 107 3.85 3.95 0.40
CA TRP A 107 4.85 3.19 1.12
C TRP A 107 5.38 4.00 2.32
N PHE A 108 5.49 3.34 3.46
CA PHE A 108 6.03 3.86 4.71
C PHE A 108 7.05 2.86 5.23
N ASP A 109 8.14 3.33 5.84
CA ASP A 109 9.14 2.45 6.46
C ASP A 109 9.74 3.06 7.72
N SER A 110 10.53 2.24 8.42
CA SER A 110 11.24 2.64 9.64
C SER A 110 12.57 3.37 9.36
N ALA A 111 12.95 3.59 8.10
CA ALA A 111 14.20 4.26 7.75
C ALA A 111 14.08 5.78 7.77
N ALA A 112 12.93 6.32 7.37
CA ALA A 112 12.68 7.77 7.36
C ALA A 112 11.20 8.11 7.54
N PRO A 113 10.88 9.27 8.14
CA PRO A 113 9.51 9.76 8.17
C PRO A 113 9.08 10.22 6.77
N GLY A 114 7.86 9.85 6.37
CA GLY A 114 7.26 10.25 5.10
C GLY A 114 6.59 9.08 4.39
N ALA A 115 5.89 9.39 3.31
CA ALA A 115 5.27 8.40 2.45
C ALA A 115 5.83 8.52 1.04
N MET A 116 6.30 7.41 0.46
CA MET A 116 6.56 7.34 -0.96
C MET A 116 5.25 7.02 -1.67
N THR A 117 4.75 7.97 -2.46
CA THR A 117 3.57 7.78 -3.30
C THR A 117 4.00 7.13 -4.62
N MET A 118 3.23 6.15 -5.08
CA MET A 118 3.45 5.51 -6.38
C MET A 118 2.15 5.36 -7.16
N THR A 119 2.25 5.39 -8.48
CA THR A 119 1.13 5.09 -9.37
C THR A 119 1.52 4.04 -10.41
N GLY A 120 0.56 3.26 -10.87
CA GLY A 120 0.89 2.15 -11.75
C GLY A 120 -0.26 1.47 -12.44
N SER A 121 0.08 0.33 -13.04
CA SER A 121 -0.82 -0.50 -13.84
C SER A 121 -0.45 -1.96 -13.74
N VAL A 122 -1.43 -2.82 -13.95
CA VAL A 122 -1.23 -4.26 -14.11
C VAL A 122 -1.19 -4.63 -15.59
N LYS A 123 -0.30 -5.54 -15.97
CA LYS A 123 -0.26 -6.20 -17.27
C LYS A 123 -0.07 -7.70 -17.06
N GLY A 124 -1.10 -8.50 -17.34
CA GLY A 124 -1.10 -9.92 -16.99
C GLY A 124 -1.03 -10.11 -15.48
N GLN A 125 -0.12 -10.96 -14.99
CA GLN A 125 0.16 -11.10 -13.54
C GLN A 125 1.40 -10.31 -13.13
N THR A 126 1.52 -9.07 -13.62
CA THR A 126 2.62 -8.17 -13.29
C THR A 126 2.09 -6.78 -12.96
N LEU A 127 2.35 -6.33 -11.74
CA LEU A 127 2.09 -4.98 -11.27
C LEU A 127 3.37 -4.15 -11.41
N ILE A 128 3.27 -3.00 -12.07
CA ILE A 128 4.37 -2.03 -12.18
C ILE A 128 3.90 -0.72 -11.58
N MET A 129 4.61 -0.23 -10.57
CA MET A 129 4.38 1.04 -9.89
C MET A 129 5.60 1.95 -10.07
N ILE A 130 5.37 3.22 -10.35
CA ILE A 130 6.40 4.26 -10.46
C ILE A 130 6.17 5.26 -9.34
N SER A 131 7.21 5.58 -8.57
CA SER A 131 7.11 6.57 -7.50
C SER A 131 7.09 7.99 -8.06
N ASP A 132 6.54 8.92 -7.27
CA ASP A 132 6.94 10.32 -7.40
C ASP A 132 8.44 10.47 -7.06
N PRO A 133 9.11 11.56 -7.49
CA PRO A 133 10.48 11.81 -7.09
C PRO A 133 10.60 11.97 -5.57
N VAL A 134 11.44 11.14 -4.95
CA VAL A 134 11.68 11.11 -3.49
C VAL A 134 13.12 11.48 -3.16
N GLU A 135 13.33 12.08 -2.00
CA GLU A 135 14.66 12.29 -1.45
C GLU A 135 15.10 11.04 -0.70
N MET A 136 16.34 10.62 -0.90
CA MET A 136 16.92 9.47 -0.20
C MET A 136 18.05 9.94 0.71
N PRO A 137 18.09 9.50 1.97
CA PRO A 137 19.22 9.78 2.85
C PRO A 137 20.55 9.39 2.19
N GLY A 138 21.53 10.29 2.24
CA GLY A 138 22.87 10.06 1.66
C GLY A 138 22.98 10.23 0.14
N MET A 139 21.90 10.56 -0.56
CA MET A 139 21.92 10.89 -1.98
C MET A 139 21.59 12.36 -2.22
N SER A 140 22.26 12.97 -3.20
CA SER A 140 21.93 14.33 -3.64
C SER A 140 20.79 14.31 -4.65
N GLY A 141 19.81 15.19 -4.44
CA GLY A 141 18.65 15.32 -5.32
C GLY A 141 17.58 14.24 -5.12
N LYS A 142 16.58 14.26 -6.00
CA LYS A 142 15.46 13.32 -5.97
C LYS A 142 15.70 12.16 -6.91
N VAL A 143 15.32 10.97 -6.48
CA VAL A 143 15.33 9.74 -7.27
C VAL A 143 13.92 9.26 -7.54
N THR A 144 13.75 8.46 -8.59
CA THR A 144 12.47 7.81 -8.90
C THR A 144 12.64 6.31 -8.80
N PHE A 145 11.68 5.63 -8.19
CA PHE A 145 11.64 4.19 -8.10
C PHE A 145 10.66 3.57 -9.09
N ARG A 146 10.99 2.38 -9.58
CA ARG A 146 10.08 1.47 -10.28
C ARG A 146 10.01 0.18 -9.49
N ALA A 147 8.86 -0.10 -8.91
CA ALA A 147 8.57 -1.34 -8.22
C ALA A 147 7.78 -2.27 -9.13
N THR A 148 8.29 -3.48 -9.34
CA THR A 148 7.67 -4.50 -10.18
C THR A 148 7.44 -5.76 -9.37
N TRP A 149 6.18 -6.17 -9.27
CA TRP A 149 5.81 -7.48 -8.74
C TRP A 149 5.30 -8.35 -9.89
N SER A 150 5.83 -9.56 -10.02
CA SER A 150 5.41 -10.52 -11.03
C SER A 150 5.17 -11.88 -10.40
N MET A 151 4.02 -12.48 -10.69
CA MET A 151 3.77 -13.87 -10.33
C MET A 151 4.73 -14.78 -11.10
N LYS A 152 5.46 -15.62 -10.37
CA LYS A 152 6.39 -16.61 -10.96
C LYS A 152 5.75 -18.00 -11.01
N SER A 153 4.96 -18.32 -9.98
CA SER A 153 4.16 -19.53 -9.85
C SER A 153 2.93 -19.22 -8.99
N ALA A 154 2.09 -20.21 -8.70
CA ALA A 154 0.97 -20.02 -7.76
C ALA A 154 1.43 -19.73 -6.32
N THR A 155 2.68 -20.05 -5.97
CA THR A 155 3.26 -19.88 -4.65
C THR A 155 4.35 -18.82 -4.59
N ASP A 156 4.90 -18.40 -5.73
CA ASP A 156 6.08 -17.53 -5.77
C ASP A 156 5.81 -16.19 -6.46
N VAL A 157 6.26 -15.11 -5.82
CA VAL A 157 6.18 -13.74 -6.33
C VAL A 157 7.59 -13.17 -6.45
N LYS A 158 7.96 -12.72 -7.66
CA LYS A 158 9.19 -11.94 -7.86
C LYS A 158 8.91 -10.48 -7.57
N PHE A 159 9.79 -9.86 -6.79
CA PHE A 159 9.83 -8.42 -6.57
C PHE A 159 11.14 -7.84 -7.08
N VAL A 160 11.06 -6.72 -7.80
CA VAL A 160 12.22 -5.93 -8.21
C VAL A 160 11.91 -4.46 -7.96
N LEU A 161 12.79 -3.78 -7.23
CA LEU A 161 12.80 -2.34 -7.06
C LEU A 161 13.99 -1.79 -7.84
N GLU A 162 13.73 -0.95 -8.83
CA GLU A 162 14.77 -0.23 -9.56
C GLU A 162 14.77 1.24 -9.17
N MET A 163 15.95 1.83 -9.09
CA MET A 163 16.15 3.24 -8.83
C MET A 163 16.67 3.93 -10.09
N LYS A 164 16.11 5.10 -10.41
CA LYS A 164 16.58 5.95 -11.50
C LYS A 164 17.55 6.99 -10.96
N THR A 165 18.82 6.88 -11.36
CA THR A 165 19.89 7.83 -11.01
C THR A 165 20.53 8.35 -12.29
N ALA A 166 20.67 9.68 -12.42
CA ALA A 166 21.23 10.34 -13.60
C ALA A 166 20.61 9.84 -14.93
N GLY A 167 19.30 9.61 -14.93
CA GLY A 167 18.55 9.16 -16.11
C GLY A 167 18.56 7.64 -16.37
N LYS A 168 19.39 6.87 -15.67
CA LYS A 168 19.53 5.42 -15.87
C LYS A 168 18.85 4.64 -14.75
N TRP A 169 18.19 3.54 -15.12
CA TRP A 169 17.61 2.58 -14.16
C TRP A 169 18.68 1.57 -13.76
N GLY A 170 18.79 1.32 -12.46
CA GLY A 170 19.56 0.22 -11.88
C GLY A 170 18.74 -0.53 -10.84
N VAL A 171 18.97 -1.83 -10.70
CA VAL A 171 18.33 -2.64 -9.66
C VAL A 171 18.84 -2.17 -8.30
N PHE A 172 17.90 -1.86 -7.42
CA PHE A 172 18.16 -1.46 -6.05
C PHE A 172 17.82 -2.61 -5.09
N ILE A 173 16.68 -3.27 -5.28
CA ILE A 173 16.29 -4.48 -4.54
C ILE A 173 15.80 -5.54 -5.52
N GLU A 174 16.16 -6.80 -5.29
CA GLU A 174 15.54 -7.95 -5.94
C GLU A 174 15.21 -9.06 -4.95
N SER A 175 14.11 -9.76 -5.20
CA SER A 175 13.67 -10.89 -4.39
C SER A 175 12.75 -11.84 -5.15
N VAL A 176 12.74 -13.10 -4.72
CA VAL A 176 11.66 -14.06 -5.01
C VAL A 176 11.15 -14.54 -3.66
N TYR A 177 9.91 -14.16 -3.35
CA TYR A 177 9.22 -14.60 -2.15
C TYR A 177 8.40 -15.85 -2.45
N SER A 178 8.44 -16.82 -1.55
CA SER A 178 7.62 -18.03 -1.60
C SER A 178 6.58 -17.97 -0.48
N ARG A 179 5.36 -18.41 -0.81
CA ARG A 179 4.26 -18.49 0.15
C ARG A 179 4.63 -19.44 1.29
N LYS A 180 4.28 -19.04 2.51
CA LYS A 180 4.46 -19.85 3.72
C LYS A 180 3.34 -20.86 3.91
#